data_AF-A0AB39V253-F1
#
_entry.id   AF-A0AB39V253-F1
#
_cell.length_a   1.000
_cell.length_b   1.000
_cell.length_c   1.000
_cell.angle_alpha   90.00
_cell.angle_beta   90.00
_cell.angle_gamma   90.00
#
_symmetry.space_group_name_H-M   'P 1'
#
loop_
_entity.id
_entity.type
_entity.pdbx_description
1 polymer ?
#
loop_
_entity_poly.entity_id
_entity_poly.type
_entity_poly.pdbx_seq_one_letter_code
_entity_poly.pdbx_strand_id
1 'polypeptide(L)'
;MIKRTKLKKSKFFIAALTVLSIMSVNSFSASEKSSQKKNTEWKQITLEPDLDGDGIKDKIDVEYAEVGSNVYLKFTSYVFTEKAKFEKGKQVEKAITKSDFEEKFDNFVKGFIAEYPKKNGSSQSAVTEQPIETQDTNAEIPAPAVENKPEETSATINNKTDETDKKTVSQKKNTVNSEGNTENDKALDSLRESNMVKAQNTVLDNKNNDNLNNSAQNQNITSSYSYIKQYFGKRPENLTFNFGYDKHSPRDMDEFVFIKTATSIRKEPNSNAKVIKSATYSQKYKTTGIVKTNTGNKSDEWYEVFFDNQLGYIPKSAVEKREFDWNDMMEKVNRTNKFIKESIASNKKLYVLDNYVPLGGGKSGSHDKYGNRPNQSEYGYTDTSFKNHINIPDRTIMTVEKETDKYIQVRIEAYDNGIYYLKPSAKKYLKNTGITGEVTRFIYVDRASQNEMVIEKSGDGWNVVTSSFVTTGKDTGNSFATPYGTFLIAYSKPVMQYTGSDNKTVVGDARNAVRFSGGGYMHGIPSVFEPKNTRERRKAATAKKIGTYPESHKCIRHYDDQIKFIYDWLGNSSPGHSEGFRVPSVPTVMLVK
;
A
#
# COMPACT_ATOMS: atom_id res chain seq x y z
N MET A 1 23.20 -37.09 24.40
CA MET A 1 23.78 -35.81 23.93
C MET A 1 22.68 -34.96 23.29
N ILE A 2 22.11 -34.04 24.08
CA ILE A 2 21.03 -33.14 23.66
C ILE A 2 21.69 -31.85 23.18
N LYS A 3 21.59 -31.54 21.88
CA LYS A 3 22.09 -30.27 21.34
C LYS A 3 21.12 -29.15 21.72
N ARG A 4 21.58 -28.29 22.64
CA ARG A 4 20.97 -27.02 23.02
C ARG A 4 20.89 -26.08 21.82
N THR A 5 19.68 -25.78 21.35
CA THR A 5 19.42 -24.67 20.43
C THR A 5 19.28 -23.40 21.26
N LYS A 6 20.20 -22.44 21.07
CA LYS A 6 20.12 -21.10 21.67
C LYS A 6 18.83 -20.41 21.19
N LEU A 7 17.91 -20.12 22.11
CA LEU A 7 16.79 -19.21 21.85
C LEU A 7 17.36 -17.83 21.46
N LYS A 8 17.06 -17.38 20.24
CA LYS A 8 17.25 -15.98 19.83
C LYS A 8 16.32 -15.11 20.68
N LYS A 9 16.89 -14.13 21.38
CA LYS A 9 16.18 -13.15 22.21
C LYS A 9 15.07 -12.47 21.38
N SER A 10 13.83 -12.66 21.81
CA SER A 10 12.61 -12.06 21.24
C SER A 10 12.58 -10.55 21.54
N LYS A 11 12.72 -9.72 20.50
CA LYS A 11 12.50 -8.25 20.53
C LYS A 11 11.05 -7.91 20.19
N PHE A 12 10.07 -8.52 20.87
CA PHE A 12 8.64 -8.40 20.50
C PHE A 12 7.82 -7.32 21.22
N PHE A 13 8.39 -6.55 22.14
CA PHE A 13 7.57 -5.67 22.99
C PHE A 13 7.78 -4.16 22.81
N ILE A 14 8.72 -3.73 21.96
CA ILE A 14 9.10 -2.31 21.84
C ILE A 14 8.37 -1.58 20.69
N ALA A 15 7.77 -2.30 19.72
CA ALA A 15 7.21 -1.68 18.51
C ALA A 15 5.97 -0.78 18.75
N ALA A 16 5.23 -0.97 19.85
CA ALA A 16 4.02 -0.20 20.12
C ALA A 16 4.29 1.21 20.70
N LEU A 17 5.52 1.48 21.17
CA LEU A 17 5.90 2.76 21.80
C LEU A 17 7.05 3.51 21.09
N THR A 18 7.77 2.87 20.16
CA THR A 18 8.88 3.48 19.40
C THR A 18 8.47 4.60 18.42
N VAL A 19 7.19 4.98 18.35
CA VAL A 19 6.74 6.07 17.47
C VAL A 19 7.14 7.47 18.01
N LEU A 20 7.68 7.60 19.22
CA LEU A 20 7.99 8.93 19.82
C LEU A 20 9.47 9.28 20.08
N SER A 21 10.46 8.40 19.85
CA SER A 21 11.88 8.73 20.16
C SER A 21 12.65 9.46 19.03
N ILE A 22 12.01 9.84 17.92
CA ILE A 22 12.71 10.43 16.74
C ILE A 22 12.28 11.88 16.44
N MET A 23 11.65 12.60 17.38
CA MET A 23 11.25 13.99 17.18
C MET A 23 11.64 14.89 18.35
N SER A 24 12.94 15.10 18.56
CA SER A 24 13.45 16.37 19.11
C SER A 24 14.98 16.42 19.10
N VAL A 25 15.56 16.56 17.91
CA VAL A 25 16.81 17.34 17.76
C VAL A 25 16.60 18.28 16.59
N ASN A 26 16.78 19.58 16.88
CA ASN A 26 16.64 20.77 16.02
C ASN A 26 15.30 21.49 16.09
N SER A 27 15.14 22.34 17.12
CA SER A 27 15.11 23.81 16.96
C SER A 27 14.65 24.44 18.29
N PHE A 28 15.58 25.05 19.03
CA PHE A 28 15.23 25.99 20.10
C PHE A 28 16.06 27.26 19.90
N SER A 29 15.43 28.24 19.25
CA SER A 29 15.67 29.65 19.52
C SER A 29 14.90 30.00 20.79
N ALA A 30 15.57 30.61 21.76
CA ALA A 30 14.98 31.06 23.01
C ALA A 30 14.06 32.28 22.80
N SER A 31 12.90 32.28 23.46
CA SER A 31 12.31 33.48 24.05
C SER A 31 11.46 33.10 25.26
N GLU A 32 11.64 33.84 26.36
CA GLU A 32 11.13 33.57 27.70
C GLU A 32 9.61 33.74 27.89
N LYS A 33 9.10 32.93 28.84
CA LYS A 33 8.07 33.18 29.86
C LYS A 33 6.76 33.85 29.43
N SER A 34 5.71 33.03 29.34
CA SER A 34 4.46 33.30 30.06
C SER A 34 3.93 32.02 30.70
N SER A 35 3.49 32.13 31.95
CA SER A 35 3.04 31.06 32.82
C SER A 35 1.70 30.50 32.35
N GLN A 36 1.72 29.37 31.65
CA GLN A 36 0.53 28.56 31.40
C GLN A 36 0.70 27.20 32.07
N LYS A 37 -0.27 26.84 32.93
CA LYS A 37 -0.49 25.48 33.43
C LYS A 37 -0.45 24.52 32.23
N LYS A 38 0.65 23.77 32.07
CA LYS A 38 0.70 22.63 31.16
C LYS A 38 -0.26 21.57 31.72
N ASN A 39 -1.41 21.38 31.07
CA ASN A 39 -2.17 20.16 31.26
C ASN A 39 -1.27 18.99 30.83
N THR A 40 -0.97 18.10 31.77
CA THR A 40 -0.29 16.84 31.48
C THR A 40 -1.28 15.95 30.71
N GLU A 41 -1.10 15.83 29.41
CA GLU A 41 -1.93 15.00 28.55
C GLU A 41 -1.51 13.52 28.71
N TRP A 42 -2.37 12.73 29.34
CA TRP A 42 -2.17 11.29 29.48
C TRP A 42 -2.68 10.57 28.23
N LYS A 43 -1.85 9.68 27.69
CA LYS A 43 -2.17 8.80 26.55
C LYS A 43 -2.29 7.36 27.06
N GLN A 44 -3.08 6.52 26.40
CA GLN A 44 -3.29 5.13 26.82
C GLN A 44 -2.98 4.16 25.68
N ILE A 45 -2.33 3.05 26.00
CA ILE A 45 -2.23 1.87 25.15
C ILE A 45 -2.73 0.64 25.93
N THR A 46 -3.12 -0.40 25.20
CA THR A 46 -3.53 -1.68 25.79
C THR A 46 -2.63 -2.81 25.31
N LEU A 47 -2.16 -3.65 26.22
CA LEU A 47 -1.43 -4.88 25.96
C LEU A 47 -2.33 -6.09 26.26
N GLU A 48 -2.15 -7.19 25.53
CA GLU A 48 -2.92 -8.43 25.71
C GLU A 48 -2.04 -9.67 26.05
N PRO A 49 -1.37 -9.70 27.21
CA PRO A 49 -0.63 -10.88 27.66
C PRO A 49 -1.57 -11.92 28.31
N ASP A 50 -1.05 -13.10 28.62
CA ASP A 50 -1.66 -14.04 29.56
C ASP A 50 -1.05 -13.76 30.96
N LEU A 51 -1.80 -13.11 31.85
CA LEU A 51 -1.32 -12.65 33.15
C LEU A 51 -1.39 -13.73 34.22
N ASP A 52 -2.43 -14.56 34.25
CA ASP A 52 -2.60 -15.58 35.28
C ASP A 52 -2.17 -17.00 34.84
N GLY A 53 -1.71 -17.14 33.59
CA GLY A 53 -1.18 -18.38 33.03
C GLY A 53 -2.24 -19.41 32.73
N ASP A 54 -3.51 -19.02 32.58
CA ASP A 54 -4.62 -19.92 32.27
C ASP A 54 -4.77 -20.21 30.75
N GLY A 55 -3.92 -19.58 29.93
CA GLY A 55 -3.94 -19.71 28.47
C GLY A 55 -4.94 -18.78 27.78
N ILE A 56 -5.65 -17.93 28.54
CA ILE A 56 -6.57 -16.91 28.03
C ILE A 56 -5.84 -15.56 27.99
N LYS A 57 -6.20 -14.74 27.00
CA LYS A 57 -5.67 -13.38 26.89
C LYS A 57 -6.32 -12.46 27.92
N ASP A 58 -5.47 -11.88 28.76
CA ASP A 58 -5.78 -10.82 29.70
C ASP A 58 -5.51 -9.43 29.10
N LYS A 59 -5.70 -8.38 29.90
CA LYS A 59 -5.48 -6.99 29.48
C LYS A 59 -4.56 -6.25 30.46
N ILE A 60 -3.63 -5.45 29.93
CA ILE A 60 -2.97 -4.38 30.68
C ILE A 60 -3.23 -3.06 29.99
N ASP A 61 -3.86 -2.12 30.69
CA ASP A 61 -3.91 -0.72 30.25
C ASP A 61 -2.68 0.02 30.76
N VAL A 62 -1.94 0.64 29.85
CA VAL A 62 -0.77 1.47 30.17
C VAL A 62 -1.10 2.91 29.82
N GLU A 63 -1.39 3.71 30.83
CA GLU A 63 -1.48 5.16 30.69
C GLU A 63 -0.08 5.76 30.82
N TYR A 64 0.25 6.76 30.01
CA TYR A 64 1.54 7.42 30.08
C TYR A 64 1.46 8.91 29.82
N ALA A 65 2.38 9.66 30.44
CA ALA A 65 2.54 11.07 30.22
C ALA A 65 4.01 11.47 30.23
N GLU A 66 4.40 12.28 29.25
CA GLU A 66 5.73 12.86 29.18
C GLU A 66 5.77 14.18 29.92
N VAL A 67 6.59 14.25 30.97
CA VAL A 67 6.77 15.48 31.76
C VAL A 67 8.27 15.70 31.94
N GLY A 68 8.80 16.71 31.24
CA GLY A 68 10.23 16.99 31.23
C GLY A 68 11.05 15.87 30.58
N SER A 69 12.07 15.39 31.28
CA SER A 69 12.95 14.28 30.86
C SER A 69 12.42 12.90 31.25
N ASN A 70 11.24 12.82 31.86
CA ASN A 70 10.66 11.58 32.38
C ASN A 70 9.35 11.23 31.66
N VAL A 71 9.10 9.92 31.56
CA VAL A 71 7.84 9.33 31.15
C VAL A 71 7.24 8.67 32.39
N TYR A 72 6.07 9.17 32.81
CA TYR A 72 5.27 8.58 33.88
C TYR A 72 4.33 7.56 33.27
N LEU A 73 4.20 6.41 33.90
CA LEU A 73 3.45 5.25 33.43
C LEU A 73 2.51 4.78 34.54
N LYS A 74 1.29 4.38 34.18
CA LYS A 74 0.33 3.69 35.04
C LYS A 74 -0.13 2.42 34.36
N PHE A 75 0.23 1.29 34.92
CA PHE A 75 -0.16 -0.04 34.46
C PHE A 75 -1.36 -0.49 35.26
N THR A 76 -2.46 -0.82 34.60
CA THR A 76 -3.65 -1.39 35.23
C THR A 76 -3.92 -2.75 34.60
N SER A 77 -3.77 -3.83 35.37
CA SER A 77 -4.09 -5.16 34.89
C SER A 77 -5.59 -5.45 34.95
N TYR A 78 -6.04 -6.35 34.08
CA TYR A 78 -7.36 -6.96 34.16
C TYR A 78 -7.27 -8.42 33.76
N VAL A 79 -7.78 -9.31 34.60
CA VAL A 79 -7.81 -10.76 34.35
C VAL A 79 -9.17 -11.16 33.80
N PHE A 80 -9.19 -11.97 32.75
CA PHE A 80 -10.41 -12.49 32.16
C PHE A 80 -10.95 -13.65 33.00
N THR A 81 -12.11 -13.45 33.61
CA THR A 81 -12.71 -14.46 34.49
C THR A 81 -13.64 -15.41 33.75
N GLU A 82 -13.92 -16.56 34.36
CA GLU A 82 -14.87 -17.57 33.89
C GLU A 82 -16.29 -17.02 33.67
N LYS A 83 -16.63 -15.86 34.25
CA LYS A 83 -17.89 -15.14 34.02
C LYS A 83 -17.87 -14.25 32.75
N ALA A 84 -16.89 -14.46 31.87
CA ALA A 84 -16.64 -13.68 30.66
C ALA A 84 -16.52 -12.17 30.92
N LYS A 85 -15.86 -11.80 32.02
CA LYS A 85 -15.64 -10.40 32.42
C LYS A 85 -14.19 -10.18 32.83
N PHE A 86 -13.65 -9.04 32.43
CA PHE A 86 -12.37 -8.54 32.92
C PHE A 86 -12.54 -8.00 34.34
N GLU A 87 -11.91 -8.65 35.32
CA GLU A 87 -11.82 -8.14 36.67
C GLU A 87 -10.55 -7.29 36.81
N LYS A 88 -10.73 -6.04 37.27
CA LYS A 88 -9.62 -5.10 37.46
C LYS A 88 -8.69 -5.63 38.55
N GLY A 89 -7.43 -5.84 38.16
CA GLY A 89 -6.36 -6.28 39.04
C GLY A 89 -5.53 -5.12 39.59
N LYS A 90 -4.25 -5.40 39.82
CA LYS A 90 -3.30 -4.47 40.42
C LYS A 90 -3.00 -3.29 39.48
N GLN A 91 -2.99 -2.09 40.05
CA GLN A 91 -2.48 -0.90 39.39
C GLN A 91 -1.07 -0.58 39.93
N VAL A 92 -0.11 -0.33 39.04
CA VAL A 92 1.28 0.01 39.38
C VAL A 92 1.72 1.22 38.58
N GLU A 93 2.33 2.19 39.25
CA GLU A 93 2.87 3.39 38.61
C GLU A 93 4.41 3.32 38.53
N LYS A 94 4.99 3.85 37.45
CA LYS A 94 6.44 3.88 37.24
C LYS A 94 6.85 5.18 36.54
N ALA A 95 7.98 5.75 36.93
CA ALA A 95 8.63 6.82 36.18
C ALA A 95 9.92 6.27 35.56
N ILE A 96 10.11 6.53 34.27
CA ILE A 96 11.31 6.14 33.51
C ILE A 96 11.85 7.36 32.80
N THR A 97 13.16 7.59 32.83
CA THR A 97 13.81 8.65 32.06
C THR A 97 13.67 8.36 30.56
N LYS A 98 13.55 9.41 29.73
CA LYS A 98 13.45 9.24 28.27
C LYS A 98 14.64 8.50 27.67
N SER A 99 15.85 8.70 28.22
CA SER A 99 17.08 8.03 27.77
C SER A 99 17.05 6.51 27.97
N ASP A 100 16.39 6.04 29.03
CA ASP A 100 16.42 4.65 29.44
C ASP A 100 15.09 3.95 29.13
N PHE A 101 14.19 4.63 28.43
CA PHE A 101 12.80 4.21 28.25
C PHE A 101 12.70 2.84 27.56
N GLU A 102 13.40 2.66 26.45
CA GLU A 102 13.33 1.41 25.68
C GLU A 102 13.80 0.19 26.49
N GLU A 103 14.89 0.32 27.24
CA GLU A 103 15.45 -0.77 28.04
C GLU A 103 14.63 -1.04 29.32
N LYS A 104 14.28 0.00 30.07
CA LYS A 104 13.59 -0.15 31.36
C LYS A 104 12.11 -0.48 31.19
N PHE A 105 11.45 -0.02 30.12
CA PHE A 105 10.04 -0.33 29.88
C PHE A 105 9.83 -1.81 29.57
N ASP A 106 10.63 -2.39 28.66
CA ASP A 106 10.53 -3.81 28.30
C ASP A 106 10.82 -4.73 29.50
N ASN A 107 11.86 -4.42 30.27
CA ASN A 107 12.19 -5.15 31.49
C ASN A 107 11.06 -5.07 32.53
N PHE A 108 10.47 -3.89 32.70
CA PHE A 108 9.36 -3.70 33.65
C PHE A 108 8.11 -4.47 33.23
N VAL A 109 7.70 -4.41 31.95
CA VAL A 109 6.52 -5.15 31.46
C VAL A 109 6.71 -6.65 31.63
N LYS A 110 7.90 -7.18 31.32
CA LYS A 110 8.23 -8.59 31.52
C LYS A 110 8.18 -8.98 32.99
N GLY A 111 8.75 -8.17 33.88
CA GLY A 111 8.68 -8.37 35.33
C GLY A 111 7.23 -8.36 35.82
N PHE A 112 6.44 -7.37 35.40
CA PHE A 112 5.04 -7.23 35.78
C PHE A 112 4.19 -8.45 35.39
N ILE A 113 4.40 -9.02 34.19
CA ILE A 113 3.69 -10.24 33.74
C ILE A 113 4.19 -11.49 34.49
N ALA A 114 5.50 -11.57 34.77
CA ALA A 114 6.10 -12.71 35.45
C ALA A 114 5.70 -12.78 36.93
N GLU A 115 5.60 -11.63 37.60
CA GLU A 115 5.24 -11.52 39.02
C GLU A 115 3.73 -11.54 39.27
N TYR A 116 2.91 -11.50 38.21
CA TYR A 116 1.46 -11.52 38.36
C TYR A 116 0.97 -12.88 38.91
N PRO A 117 0.04 -12.91 39.88
CA PRO A 117 -0.43 -14.16 40.49
C PRO A 117 -0.98 -15.15 39.45
N LYS A 118 -0.50 -16.41 39.48
CA LYS A 118 -0.90 -17.47 38.53
C LYS A 118 -2.02 -18.36 39.10
N LYS A 119 -2.98 -18.74 38.26
CA LYS A 119 -4.19 -19.51 38.62
C LYS A 119 -3.88 -20.94 39.11
N ASN A 120 -2.75 -21.50 38.68
CA ASN A 120 -2.22 -22.77 39.16
C ASN A 120 -1.00 -22.52 40.06
N GLY A 121 -1.16 -22.66 41.37
CA GLY A 121 -0.10 -22.45 42.35
C GLY A 121 1.14 -23.31 42.08
N SER A 122 2.13 -22.74 41.39
CA SER A 122 3.50 -23.19 41.40
C SER A 122 4.41 -21.98 41.63
N SER A 123 4.79 -21.80 42.89
CA SER A 123 5.90 -20.93 43.28
C SER A 123 7.19 -21.42 42.62
N GLN A 124 7.88 -20.53 41.90
CA GLN A 124 9.29 -20.71 41.57
C GLN A 124 10.10 -19.49 42.03
N SER A 125 11.12 -19.80 42.81
CA SER A 125 11.90 -18.91 43.66
C SER A 125 12.77 -17.90 42.91
N ALA A 126 13.05 -16.83 43.66
CA ALA A 126 13.79 -15.62 43.32
C ALA A 126 15.19 -15.83 42.72
N VAL A 127 15.57 -14.92 41.81
CA VAL A 127 16.96 -14.51 41.62
C VAL A 127 17.15 -13.20 42.38
N THR A 128 18.00 -13.27 43.38
CA THR A 128 18.43 -12.21 44.29
C THR A 128 19.24 -11.14 43.55
N GLU A 129 18.92 -9.86 43.78
CA GLU A 129 19.92 -8.82 43.99
C GLU A 129 19.31 -7.69 44.85
N GLN A 130 20.12 -7.21 45.80
CA GLN A 130 19.77 -6.39 46.96
C GLN A 130 19.73 -4.87 46.64
N PRO A 131 19.21 -4.04 47.58
CA PRO A 131 18.51 -2.78 47.29
C PRO A 131 19.41 -1.54 47.41
N ILE A 132 19.03 -0.43 46.76
CA ILE A 132 19.50 0.91 47.13
C ILE A 132 18.32 1.89 47.22
N GLU A 133 18.41 2.68 48.27
CA GLU A 133 17.45 3.56 48.94
C GLU A 133 16.91 4.73 48.11
N THR A 134 15.72 5.17 48.52
CA THR A 134 15.15 6.51 48.35
C THR A 134 15.76 7.52 49.32
N GLN A 135 16.16 8.71 48.84
CA GLN A 135 16.10 10.04 49.48
C GLN A 135 16.53 11.09 48.44
N ASP A 136 15.67 11.98 47.94
CA ASP A 136 15.16 13.26 48.50
C ASP A 136 16.09 14.49 48.38
N THR A 137 15.60 15.44 47.58
CA THR A 137 15.63 16.92 47.73
C THR A 137 16.90 17.79 47.54
N ASN A 138 16.70 18.80 46.67
CA ASN A 138 17.05 20.23 46.78
C ASN A 138 18.41 20.82 46.30
N ALA A 139 18.24 21.94 45.55
CA ALA A 139 19.14 23.09 45.31
C ALA A 139 20.38 22.83 44.42
N GLU A 140 20.94 23.72 43.58
CA GLU A 140 20.80 25.17 43.35
C GLU A 140 21.47 25.52 41.99
N ILE A 141 21.16 26.69 41.41
CA ILE A 141 21.75 27.25 40.17
C ILE A 141 23.08 27.95 40.50
N PRO A 142 24.11 27.91 39.63
CA PRO A 142 24.57 29.17 39.00
C PRO A 142 24.99 29.03 37.51
N ALA A 143 24.87 30.15 36.79
CA ALA A 143 25.26 30.37 35.38
C ALA A 143 26.65 31.09 35.29
N PRO A 144 27.08 31.65 34.14
CA PRO A 144 28.18 31.14 33.31
C PRO A 144 29.39 32.10 33.19
N ALA A 145 30.50 31.62 32.60
CA ALA A 145 31.63 32.47 32.21
C ALA A 145 31.96 32.34 30.70
N VAL A 146 32.23 33.51 30.12
CA VAL A 146 32.53 33.88 28.75
C VAL A 146 34.02 33.67 28.44
N GLU A 147 34.41 33.31 27.21
CA GLU A 147 35.53 33.98 26.50
C GLU A 147 35.72 33.56 25.02
N ASN A 148 35.63 34.59 24.17
CA ASN A 148 36.51 35.01 23.05
C ASN A 148 36.79 34.15 21.79
N LYS A 149 36.39 34.77 20.67
CA LYS A 149 36.81 34.69 19.25
C LYS A 149 38.25 35.24 19.07
N PRO A 150 38.98 35.00 17.96
CA PRO A 150 38.86 35.77 16.68
C PRO A 150 38.98 34.87 15.42
N GLU A 151 38.22 35.01 14.33
CA GLU A 151 38.18 36.00 13.23
C GLU A 151 39.47 36.18 12.41
N GLU A 152 39.40 35.84 11.11
CA GLU A 152 40.20 36.46 10.06
C GLU A 152 39.41 36.53 8.74
N THR A 153 39.62 37.63 8.01
CA THR A 153 38.88 38.18 6.86
C THR A 153 39.77 38.19 5.60
N SER A 154 39.15 38.29 4.40
CA SER A 154 39.54 39.15 3.24
C SER A 154 38.84 38.69 1.95
N ALA A 155 37.92 39.47 1.35
CA ALA A 155 38.08 40.48 0.28
C ALA A 155 38.30 39.88 -1.15
N THR A 156 37.32 39.80 -2.05
CA THR A 156 36.75 40.80 -3.03
C THR A 156 37.69 41.23 -4.17
N ILE A 157 37.30 40.98 -5.44
CA ILE A 157 37.63 41.81 -6.62
C ILE A 157 36.40 41.90 -7.56
N ASN A 158 36.11 43.14 -7.98
CA ASN A 158 35.09 43.58 -8.93
C ASN A 158 35.60 43.57 -10.39
N ASN A 159 34.68 43.59 -11.35
CA ASN A 159 34.71 44.58 -12.45
C ASN A 159 33.30 44.82 -13.02
N LYS A 160 32.93 46.11 -13.10
CA LYS A 160 31.80 46.73 -13.83
C LYS A 160 32.11 46.72 -15.36
N THR A 161 31.24 47.02 -16.32
CA THR A 161 30.25 48.10 -16.58
C THR A 161 29.54 47.68 -17.90
N ASP A 162 28.40 48.14 -18.41
CA ASP A 162 27.59 49.34 -18.21
C ASP A 162 26.18 49.15 -18.81
N GLU A 163 25.31 50.10 -18.45
CA GLU A 163 23.84 50.17 -18.54
C GLU A 163 23.20 50.30 -19.94
N THR A 164 21.92 49.93 -20.05
CA THR A 164 20.83 50.88 -20.37
C THR A 164 19.42 50.26 -20.31
N ASP A 165 18.47 51.11 -19.91
CA ASP A 165 17.14 50.89 -19.36
C ASP A 165 16.05 50.28 -20.26
N LYS A 166 15.11 49.54 -19.64
CA LYS A 166 13.67 49.90 -19.65
C LYS A 166 12.80 49.06 -18.68
N LYS A 167 12.32 49.75 -17.64
CA LYS A 167 11.09 49.59 -16.83
C LYS A 167 10.30 48.27 -16.92
N THR A 168 10.26 47.58 -15.77
CA THR A 168 9.24 46.59 -15.38
C THR A 168 8.23 47.25 -14.43
N VAL A 169 6.93 47.00 -14.63
CA VAL A 169 5.85 47.39 -13.70
C VAL A 169 5.02 46.15 -13.35
N SER A 170 4.97 45.89 -12.05
CA SER A 170 3.92 45.25 -11.23
C SER A 170 3.40 43.84 -11.58
N GLN A 171 3.73 42.88 -10.71
CA GLN A 171 2.81 41.79 -10.34
C GLN A 171 2.43 41.89 -8.86
N LYS A 172 1.14 42.17 -8.63
CA LYS A 172 0.47 42.07 -7.32
C LYS A 172 0.37 40.61 -6.92
N LYS A 173 0.86 40.32 -5.72
CA LYS A 173 0.71 39.09 -4.95
C LYS A 173 -0.67 39.10 -4.30
N ASN A 174 -1.57 38.19 -4.71
CA ASN A 174 -2.78 37.88 -3.94
C ASN A 174 -2.59 36.50 -3.30
N THR A 175 -2.33 36.53 -2.00
CA THR A 175 -2.40 35.39 -1.09
C THR A 175 -3.87 35.22 -0.68
N VAL A 176 -4.43 34.02 -0.87
CA VAL A 176 -5.69 33.62 -0.21
C VAL A 176 -5.42 32.29 0.49
N ASN A 177 -5.57 32.34 1.82
CA ASN A 177 -5.50 31.22 2.74
C ASN A 177 -6.67 30.25 2.50
N SER A 178 -6.39 28.95 2.58
CA SER A 178 -7.41 27.97 3.00
C SER A 178 -6.80 27.10 4.10
N GLU A 179 -7.06 27.49 5.35
CA GLU A 179 -6.92 26.60 6.50
C GLU A 179 -8.16 25.70 6.53
N GLY A 180 -7.93 24.39 6.66
CA GLY A 180 -8.97 23.36 6.75
C GLY A 180 -8.43 22.13 7.47
N ASN A 181 -8.62 22.14 8.79
CA ASN A 181 -8.57 21.05 9.78
C ASN A 181 -7.97 19.69 9.35
N THR A 182 -6.80 19.36 9.90
CA THR A 182 -6.11 18.06 9.73
C THR A 182 -6.04 17.24 11.04
N GLU A 183 -6.69 17.68 12.13
CA GLU A 183 -6.62 17.01 13.44
C GLU A 183 -7.79 16.05 13.74
N ASN A 184 -8.92 16.18 13.05
CA ASN A 184 -10.09 15.32 13.28
C ASN A 184 -10.01 13.93 12.62
N ASP A 185 -9.13 13.71 11.65
CA ASP A 185 -9.04 12.43 10.93
C ASP A 185 -8.27 11.36 11.71
N LYS A 186 -7.30 11.74 12.57
CA LYS A 186 -6.48 10.77 13.34
C LYS A 186 -7.22 10.15 14.52
N ALA A 187 -8.16 10.87 15.12
CA ALA A 187 -8.99 10.36 16.22
C ALA A 187 -10.13 9.46 15.71
N LEU A 188 -10.55 9.62 14.46
CA LEU A 188 -11.60 8.81 13.84
C LEU A 188 -11.09 7.41 13.43
N ASP A 189 -9.80 7.30 13.08
CA ASP A 189 -9.14 6.03 12.73
C ASP A 189 -8.98 5.08 13.94
N SER A 190 -8.62 5.60 15.12
CA SER A 190 -8.46 4.77 16.34
C SER A 190 -9.80 4.23 16.88
N LEU A 191 -10.88 5.00 16.73
CA LEU A 191 -12.26 4.56 17.03
C LEU A 191 -12.80 3.53 16.02
N ARG A 192 -12.29 3.49 14.78
CA ARG A 192 -12.64 2.48 13.78
C ARG A 192 -11.98 1.13 14.06
N GLU A 193 -10.72 1.16 14.49
CA GLU A 193 -9.93 -0.03 14.77
C GLU A 193 -10.45 -0.82 15.98
N SER A 194 -10.86 -0.13 17.04
CA SER A 194 -11.43 -0.73 18.26
C SER A 194 -12.81 -1.38 18.05
N ASN A 195 -13.63 -0.85 17.14
CA ASN A 195 -14.91 -1.46 16.76
C ASN A 195 -14.74 -2.67 15.81
N MET A 196 -13.64 -2.72 15.06
CA MET A 196 -13.27 -3.84 14.18
C MET A 196 -12.85 -5.10 14.97
N VAL A 197 -12.08 -4.95 16.05
CA VAL A 197 -11.71 -6.08 16.93
C VAL A 197 -12.95 -6.71 17.57
N LYS A 198 -13.95 -5.89 17.93
CA LYS A 198 -15.23 -6.38 18.47
C LYS A 198 -16.05 -7.18 17.45
N ALA A 199 -16.03 -6.83 16.16
CA ALA A 199 -16.76 -7.53 15.11
C ALA A 199 -16.05 -8.80 14.61
N GLN A 200 -14.71 -8.85 14.71
CA GLN A 200 -13.92 -10.05 14.39
C GLN A 200 -14.01 -11.10 15.51
N ASN A 201 -14.04 -10.68 16.78
CA ASN A 201 -14.12 -11.60 17.91
C ASN A 201 -15.50 -12.23 18.09
N THR A 202 -16.61 -11.57 17.71
CA THR A 202 -17.96 -12.18 17.79
C THR A 202 -18.20 -13.30 16.77
N VAL A 203 -17.32 -13.47 15.77
CA VAL A 203 -17.52 -14.43 14.66
C VAL A 203 -16.59 -15.64 14.75
N LEU A 204 -15.43 -15.54 15.42
CA LEU A 204 -14.53 -16.69 15.60
C LEU A 204 -15.02 -17.73 16.62
N ASP A 205 -15.90 -17.36 17.57
CA ASP A 205 -16.43 -18.28 18.58
C ASP A 205 -17.46 -19.30 18.05
N ASN A 206 -17.93 -19.15 16.80
CA ASN A 206 -18.98 -20.00 16.22
C ASN A 206 -18.47 -21.19 15.39
N LYS A 207 -17.20 -21.61 15.54
CA LYS A 207 -16.64 -22.71 14.73
C LYS A 207 -16.47 -24.06 15.41
N ASN A 208 -16.90 -24.23 16.66
CA ASN A 208 -16.91 -25.51 17.34
C ASN A 208 -18.26 -25.78 18.03
N ASN A 209 -19.22 -26.38 17.33
CA ASN A 209 -20.16 -27.38 17.88
C ASN A 209 -21.25 -27.72 16.87
N ASP A 210 -21.09 -28.87 16.19
CA ASP A 210 -22.22 -29.58 15.60
C ASP A 210 -22.78 -30.59 16.64
N ASN A 211 -24.11 -30.56 16.79
CA ASN A 211 -25.02 -31.50 17.47
C ASN A 211 -25.08 -31.53 19.01
N LEU A 212 -26.13 -30.93 19.59
CA LEU A 212 -27.18 -31.62 20.38
C LEU A 212 -28.32 -30.66 20.79
N ASN A 213 -29.54 -31.23 20.90
CA ASN A 213 -30.83 -30.56 21.08
C ASN A 213 -31.10 -29.94 22.47
N ASN A 214 -32.07 -29.01 22.46
CA ASN A 214 -33.00 -28.54 23.50
C ASN A 214 -32.69 -27.26 24.33
N SER A 215 -33.53 -26.25 24.01
CA SER A 215 -34.21 -25.27 24.88
C SER A 215 -33.45 -24.55 26.00
N ALA A 216 -33.19 -23.25 25.83
CA ALA A 216 -33.77 -22.16 26.61
C ALA A 216 -33.10 -20.83 26.20
N GLN A 217 -33.87 -19.75 26.27
CA GLN A 217 -33.52 -18.39 25.85
C GLN A 217 -32.24 -17.85 26.51
N ASN A 218 -31.35 -17.24 25.72
CA ASN A 218 -30.70 -15.97 26.07
C ASN A 218 -30.03 -15.31 24.85
N GLN A 219 -30.09 -13.98 24.82
CA GLN A 219 -29.87 -13.12 23.67
C GLN A 219 -28.39 -13.06 23.24
N ASN A 220 -28.10 -13.58 22.04
CA ASN A 220 -26.83 -13.47 21.34
C ASN A 220 -26.91 -12.35 20.28
N ILE A 221 -25.89 -11.49 20.20
CA ILE A 221 -25.62 -10.70 18.98
C ILE A 221 -24.65 -11.52 18.13
N THR A 222 -25.16 -12.62 17.59
CA THR A 222 -24.57 -13.39 16.48
C THR A 222 -25.16 -12.84 15.19
N SER A 223 -24.35 -12.60 14.15
CA SER A 223 -24.89 -12.19 12.84
C SER A 223 -25.90 -13.24 12.37
N SER A 224 -27.17 -12.87 12.25
CA SER A 224 -28.32 -13.77 12.06
C SER A 224 -28.43 -14.40 10.66
N TYR A 225 -27.40 -14.26 9.81
CA TYR A 225 -27.46 -14.65 8.39
C TYR A 225 -26.38 -15.66 8.04
N SER A 226 -26.74 -16.65 7.22
CA SER A 226 -25.81 -17.66 6.73
C SER A 226 -24.89 -17.05 5.66
N TYR A 227 -23.58 -17.06 5.95
CA TYR A 227 -22.56 -16.66 4.98
C TYR A 227 -22.39 -17.71 3.90
N ILE A 228 -22.36 -17.27 2.64
CA ILE A 228 -21.90 -18.08 1.50
C ILE A 228 -20.37 -18.11 1.51
N LYS A 229 -19.75 -16.95 1.75
CA LYS A 229 -18.30 -16.79 1.81
C LYS A 229 -17.96 -15.57 2.66
N GLN A 230 -16.93 -15.71 3.48
CA GLN A 230 -16.32 -14.61 4.23
C GLN A 230 -14.95 -14.26 3.65
N TYR A 231 -14.58 -12.99 3.76
CA TYR A 231 -13.33 -12.43 3.27
C TYR A 231 -12.48 -11.97 4.46
N PHE A 232 -11.54 -12.82 4.88
CA PHE A 232 -10.59 -12.54 5.97
C PHE A 232 -9.14 -12.80 5.52
N GLY A 233 -8.82 -12.45 4.28
CA GLY A 233 -7.49 -12.64 3.72
C GLY A 233 -6.43 -11.96 4.59
N LYS A 234 -5.38 -12.71 4.95
CA LYS A 234 -4.20 -12.13 5.59
C LYS A 234 -3.28 -11.58 4.50
N ARG A 235 -2.76 -10.37 4.73
CA ARG A 235 -1.66 -9.82 3.94
C ARG A 235 -0.39 -10.65 4.15
N PRO A 236 0.48 -10.80 3.13
CA PRO A 236 1.77 -11.46 3.27
C PRO A 236 2.61 -10.87 4.42
N GLU A 237 3.18 -11.73 5.27
CA GLU A 237 3.98 -11.33 6.44
C GLU A 237 5.26 -10.57 6.06
N ASN A 238 5.76 -10.77 4.85
CA ASN A 238 6.97 -10.10 4.34
C ASN A 238 6.69 -8.73 3.69
N LEU A 239 5.45 -8.21 3.79
CA LEU A 239 5.09 -6.87 3.35
C LEU A 239 4.96 -5.91 4.54
N THR A 240 5.65 -4.78 4.42
CA THR A 240 5.48 -3.60 5.27
C THR A 240 4.73 -2.52 4.51
N PHE A 241 4.02 -1.65 5.22
CA PHE A 241 3.14 -0.63 4.62
C PHE A 241 3.59 0.79 5.01
N ASN A 242 4.87 1.08 4.82
CA ASN A 242 5.44 2.41 5.02
C ASN A 242 5.27 3.21 3.72
N PHE A 243 4.06 3.73 3.54
CA PHE A 243 3.69 4.48 2.35
C PHE A 243 4.57 5.73 2.17
N GLY A 244 5.22 5.83 1.00
CA GLY A 244 5.80 7.10 0.54
C GLY A 244 4.74 8.06 -0.01
N TYR A 245 3.59 7.51 -0.42
CA TYR A 245 2.42 8.28 -0.84
C TYR A 245 1.13 7.46 -0.65
N ASP A 246 0.19 8.00 0.11
CA ASP A 246 -1.00 7.29 0.61
C ASP A 246 -2.34 7.94 0.28
N LYS A 247 -2.34 9.14 -0.34
CA LYS A 247 -3.56 9.93 -0.56
C LYS A 247 -4.69 9.16 -1.27
N HIS A 248 -4.33 8.25 -2.17
CA HIS A 248 -5.29 7.41 -2.92
C HIS A 248 -5.25 5.94 -2.54
N SER A 249 -4.51 5.59 -1.46
CA SER A 249 -4.34 4.23 -0.99
C SER A 249 -5.49 3.82 -0.07
N PRO A 250 -6.31 2.83 -0.47
CA PRO A 250 -7.43 2.37 0.35
C PRO A 250 -6.94 1.38 1.42
N ARG A 251 -6.37 1.91 2.51
CA ARG A 251 -5.60 1.16 3.52
C ARG A 251 -6.35 0.01 4.19
N ASP A 252 -7.66 0.09 4.32
CA ASP A 252 -8.51 -0.87 5.03
C ASP A 252 -9.52 -1.57 4.12
N MET A 253 -9.32 -1.47 2.80
CA MET A 253 -10.28 -1.90 1.77
C MET A 253 -9.69 -2.94 0.81
N ASP A 254 -8.95 -3.92 1.37
CA ASP A 254 -8.39 -5.03 0.59
C ASP A 254 -9.47 -5.79 -0.15
N GLU A 255 -10.60 -6.01 0.50
CA GLU A 255 -11.78 -6.69 -0.05
C GLU A 255 -12.89 -5.67 -0.16
N PHE A 256 -13.37 -5.42 -1.37
CA PHE A 256 -14.34 -4.36 -1.61
C PHE A 256 -15.36 -4.70 -2.69
N VAL A 257 -16.49 -4.01 -2.61
CA VAL A 257 -17.46 -3.97 -3.71
C VAL A 257 -17.46 -2.58 -4.31
N PHE A 258 -17.57 -2.49 -5.64
CA PHE A 258 -17.88 -1.22 -6.29
C PHE A 258 -19.32 -1.22 -6.78
N ILE A 259 -19.96 -0.05 -6.72
CA ILE A 259 -21.34 0.14 -7.14
C ILE A 259 -21.39 0.30 -8.67
N LYS A 260 -21.97 -0.68 -9.37
CA LYS A 260 -22.19 -0.64 -10.83
C LYS A 260 -23.53 -0.02 -11.20
N THR A 261 -24.53 -0.15 -10.33
CA THR A 261 -25.86 0.44 -10.51
C THR A 261 -26.26 1.11 -9.20
N ALA A 262 -26.75 2.35 -9.28
CA ALA A 262 -27.18 3.08 -8.10
C ALA A 262 -28.20 2.24 -7.30
N THR A 263 -28.00 2.19 -5.98
CA THR A 263 -28.73 1.27 -5.10
C THR A 263 -28.82 1.84 -3.68
N SER A 264 -29.45 1.09 -2.79
CA SER A 264 -29.54 1.40 -1.36
C SER A 264 -28.78 0.37 -0.56
N ILE A 265 -28.00 0.84 0.41
CA ILE A 265 -27.46 0.02 1.48
C ILE A 265 -28.55 -0.11 2.54
N ARG A 266 -28.85 -1.34 2.93
CA ARG A 266 -29.96 -1.67 3.84
C ARG A 266 -29.44 -2.26 5.14
N LYS A 267 -30.22 -2.12 6.21
CA LYS A 267 -29.88 -2.64 7.54
C LYS A 267 -29.84 -4.17 7.57
N GLU A 268 -30.61 -4.83 6.71
CA GLU A 268 -30.69 -6.29 6.60
C GLU A 268 -30.63 -6.70 5.12
N PRO A 269 -30.19 -7.93 4.79
CA PRO A 269 -30.03 -8.42 3.43
C PRO A 269 -31.39 -8.81 2.81
N ASN A 270 -32.34 -7.88 2.75
CA ASN A 270 -33.60 -8.06 2.04
C ASN A 270 -34.12 -6.72 1.50
N SER A 271 -34.95 -6.77 0.45
CA SER A 271 -35.42 -5.55 -0.23
C SER A 271 -36.38 -4.69 0.58
N ASN A 272 -37.00 -5.24 1.64
CA ASN A 272 -38.00 -4.56 2.47
C ASN A 272 -37.36 -3.88 3.68
N ALA A 273 -36.11 -4.21 4.00
CA ALA A 273 -35.38 -3.67 5.14
C ALA A 273 -35.15 -2.17 5.02
N LYS A 274 -35.06 -1.50 6.17
CA LYS A 274 -34.77 -0.06 6.26
C LYS A 274 -33.52 0.29 5.46
N VAL A 275 -33.65 1.28 4.57
CA VAL A 275 -32.52 1.92 3.89
C VAL A 275 -31.74 2.75 4.90
N ILE A 276 -30.43 2.53 4.97
CA ILE A 276 -29.52 3.25 5.89
C ILE A 276 -28.58 4.19 5.15
N LYS A 277 -28.32 3.96 3.85
CA LYS A 277 -27.53 4.86 2.99
C LYS A 277 -27.88 4.67 1.52
N SER A 278 -27.85 5.73 0.72
CA SER A 278 -27.87 5.61 -0.74
C SER A 278 -26.45 5.40 -1.27
N ALA A 279 -26.31 4.53 -2.26
CA ALA A 279 -25.04 4.20 -2.88
C ALA A 279 -25.09 4.52 -4.37
N THR A 280 -24.21 5.40 -4.84
CA THR A 280 -24.16 5.85 -6.24
C THR A 280 -23.09 5.11 -7.01
N TYR A 281 -23.23 5.09 -8.35
CA TYR A 281 -22.21 4.57 -9.25
C TYR A 281 -20.80 5.07 -8.88
N SER A 282 -19.81 4.19 -9.06
CA SER A 282 -18.38 4.36 -8.78
C SER A 282 -17.93 4.39 -7.32
N GLN A 283 -18.86 4.55 -6.37
CA GLN A 283 -18.56 4.37 -4.95
C GLN A 283 -18.07 2.95 -4.68
N LYS A 284 -17.22 2.82 -3.66
CA LYS A 284 -16.62 1.56 -3.23
C LYS A 284 -16.81 1.42 -1.74
N TYR A 285 -17.07 0.21 -1.29
CA TYR A 285 -17.28 -0.12 0.11
C TYR A 285 -16.50 -1.37 0.45
N LYS A 286 -15.83 -1.35 1.61
CA LYS A 286 -15.24 -2.56 2.20
C LYS A 286 -16.31 -3.63 2.33
N THR A 287 -15.98 -4.88 2.00
CA THR A 287 -16.86 -6.03 2.21
C THR A 287 -16.18 -7.09 3.06
N THR A 288 -16.96 -7.71 3.94
CA THR A 288 -16.54 -8.76 4.87
C THR A 288 -17.01 -10.14 4.41
N GLY A 289 -17.99 -10.19 3.50
CA GLY A 289 -18.53 -11.43 3.00
C GLY A 289 -19.79 -11.26 2.16
N ILE A 290 -20.28 -12.39 1.68
CA ILE A 290 -21.55 -12.52 0.98
C ILE A 290 -22.46 -13.45 1.78
N VAL A 291 -23.71 -13.03 1.98
CA VAL A 291 -24.74 -13.71 2.78
C VAL A 291 -25.96 -14.04 1.92
N LYS A 292 -26.72 -15.05 2.33
CA LYS A 292 -28.06 -15.33 1.77
C LYS A 292 -29.15 -14.67 2.60
N THR A 293 -30.17 -14.15 1.94
CA THR A 293 -31.43 -13.81 2.59
C THR A 293 -32.24 -15.07 2.89
N ASN A 294 -32.90 -15.09 4.05
CA ASN A 294 -33.83 -16.15 4.44
C ASN A 294 -35.30 -15.66 4.40
N THR A 295 -35.57 -14.50 3.82
CA THR A 295 -36.90 -13.84 3.86
C THR A 295 -37.67 -14.02 2.55
N GLY A 296 -38.79 -14.75 2.60
CA GLY A 296 -39.58 -15.12 1.43
C GLY A 296 -38.90 -16.21 0.60
N ASN A 297 -39.63 -16.89 -0.29
CA ASN A 297 -39.12 -18.03 -1.09
C ASN A 297 -38.04 -17.66 -2.13
N LYS A 298 -37.20 -16.64 -1.89
CA LYS A 298 -36.14 -16.15 -2.77
C LYS A 298 -34.80 -16.18 -2.03
N SER A 299 -33.85 -16.95 -2.55
CA SER A 299 -32.46 -16.98 -2.08
C SER A 299 -31.65 -15.88 -2.80
N ASP A 300 -31.94 -14.61 -2.53
CA ASP A 300 -31.15 -13.50 -3.05
C ASP A 300 -29.82 -13.37 -2.26
N GLU A 301 -28.73 -13.06 -2.96
CA GLU A 301 -27.39 -12.92 -2.37
C GLU A 301 -27.05 -11.43 -2.15
N TRP A 302 -26.49 -11.14 -0.98
CA TRP A 302 -26.17 -9.78 -0.54
C TRP A 302 -24.74 -9.71 -0.04
N TYR A 303 -24.00 -8.66 -0.40
CA TYR A 303 -22.73 -8.37 0.23
C TYR A 303 -22.95 -7.64 1.54
N GLU A 304 -22.33 -8.13 2.59
CA GLU A 304 -22.14 -7.37 3.81
C GLU A 304 -21.03 -6.35 3.57
N VAL A 305 -21.33 -5.08 3.84
CA VAL A 305 -20.41 -3.96 3.64
C VAL A 305 -20.24 -3.17 4.93
N PHE A 306 -19.03 -2.65 5.12
CA PHE A 306 -18.70 -1.80 6.26
C PHE A 306 -18.46 -0.37 5.77
N PHE A 307 -19.13 0.58 6.41
CA PHE A 307 -19.03 2.01 6.11
C PHE A 307 -19.47 2.81 7.34
N ASP A 308 -18.94 4.01 7.53
CA ASP A 308 -19.34 4.90 8.65
C ASP A 308 -19.44 4.18 10.01
N ASN A 309 -18.54 3.23 10.28
CA ASN A 309 -18.46 2.40 11.49
C ASN A 309 -19.68 1.49 11.73
N GLN A 310 -20.46 1.17 10.69
CA GLN A 310 -21.61 0.28 10.77
C GLN A 310 -21.60 -0.75 9.63
N LEU A 311 -22.33 -1.85 9.84
CA LEU A 311 -22.60 -2.84 8.81
C LEU A 311 -23.87 -2.51 8.05
N GLY A 312 -23.89 -2.88 6.77
CA GLY A 312 -25.08 -2.88 5.95
C GLY A 312 -24.98 -3.91 4.84
N TYR A 313 -26.06 -4.02 4.06
CA TYR A 313 -26.18 -5.03 3.02
C TYR A 313 -26.53 -4.39 1.69
N ILE A 314 -25.82 -4.83 0.64
CA ILE A 314 -26.03 -4.38 -0.74
C ILE A 314 -26.34 -5.62 -1.61
N PRO A 315 -27.36 -5.58 -2.48
CA PRO A 315 -27.68 -6.73 -3.31
C PRO A 315 -26.54 -7.01 -4.30
N LYS A 316 -26.17 -8.29 -4.46
CA LYS A 316 -25.10 -8.73 -5.39
C LYS A 316 -25.30 -8.21 -6.81
N SER A 317 -26.55 -8.10 -7.26
CA SER A 317 -26.90 -7.61 -8.59
C SER A 317 -26.52 -6.14 -8.84
N ALA A 318 -26.31 -5.32 -7.81
CA ALA A 318 -26.00 -3.90 -7.92
C ALA A 318 -24.50 -3.57 -7.85
N VAL A 319 -23.66 -4.58 -7.59
CA VAL A 319 -22.22 -4.40 -7.35
C VAL A 319 -21.37 -5.40 -8.11
N GLU A 320 -20.06 -5.19 -8.10
CA GLU A 320 -19.09 -6.27 -8.31
C GLU A 320 -18.05 -6.28 -7.20
N LYS A 321 -17.64 -7.48 -6.79
CA LYS A 321 -16.58 -7.71 -5.81
C LYS A 321 -15.21 -7.64 -6.47
N ARG A 322 -14.26 -7.01 -5.80
CA ARG A 322 -12.88 -6.81 -6.21
C ARG A 322 -11.95 -6.80 -5.01
N GLU A 323 -10.65 -6.86 -5.27
CA GLU A 323 -9.66 -6.90 -4.20
C GLU A 323 -8.31 -6.31 -4.56
N PHE A 324 -7.57 -5.88 -3.55
CA PHE A 324 -6.11 -5.71 -3.63
C PHE A 324 -5.46 -7.06 -3.31
N ASP A 325 -5.13 -7.81 -4.35
CA ASP A 325 -4.61 -9.18 -4.24
C ASP A 325 -3.11 -9.19 -3.91
N TRP A 326 -2.78 -8.88 -2.65
CA TRP A 326 -1.41 -8.83 -2.16
C TRP A 326 -0.67 -10.16 -2.31
N ASN A 327 -1.39 -11.28 -2.22
CA ASN A 327 -0.82 -12.62 -2.32
C ASN A 327 -0.43 -12.95 -3.77
N ASP A 328 -1.31 -12.71 -4.76
CA ASP A 328 -0.98 -12.89 -6.17
C ASP A 328 0.16 -11.95 -6.60
N MET A 329 0.16 -10.70 -6.13
CA MET A 329 1.28 -9.78 -6.35
C MET A 329 2.60 -10.41 -5.88
N MET A 330 2.67 -10.87 -4.63
CA MET A 330 3.89 -11.44 -4.07
C MET A 330 4.30 -12.75 -4.74
N GLU A 331 3.34 -13.58 -5.15
CA GLU A 331 3.61 -14.77 -5.95
C GLU A 331 4.30 -14.40 -7.27
N LYS A 332 3.78 -13.40 -8.01
CA LYS A 332 4.38 -12.96 -9.28
C LYS A 332 5.74 -12.29 -9.10
N VAL A 333 5.92 -11.51 -8.04
CA VAL A 333 7.22 -10.91 -7.68
C VAL A 333 8.25 -12.01 -7.44
N ASN A 334 7.93 -12.98 -6.58
CA ASN A 334 8.81 -14.10 -6.25
C ASN A 334 9.13 -14.95 -7.49
N ARG A 335 8.11 -15.26 -8.30
CA ARG A 335 8.26 -16.01 -9.55
C ARG A 335 9.18 -15.29 -10.54
N THR A 336 9.01 -13.98 -10.71
CA THR A 336 9.84 -13.16 -11.60
C THR A 336 11.29 -13.11 -11.13
N ASN A 337 11.52 -12.84 -9.84
CA ASN A 337 12.87 -12.78 -9.29
C ASN A 337 13.56 -14.15 -9.27
N LYS A 338 12.80 -15.25 -9.07
CA LYS A 338 13.33 -16.60 -9.23
C LYS A 338 13.83 -16.84 -10.64
N PHE A 339 13.02 -16.53 -11.66
CA PHE A 339 13.43 -16.64 -13.07
C PHE A 339 14.68 -15.81 -13.39
N ILE A 340 14.75 -14.56 -12.91
CA ILE A 340 15.91 -13.68 -13.09
C ILE A 340 17.16 -14.28 -12.43
N LYS A 341 17.07 -14.72 -11.18
CA LYS A 341 18.18 -15.32 -10.42
C LYS A 341 18.70 -16.60 -11.09
N GLU A 342 17.80 -17.51 -11.47
CA GLU A 342 18.17 -18.75 -12.18
C GLU A 342 18.85 -18.49 -13.52
N SER A 343 18.37 -17.48 -14.26
CA SER A 343 18.92 -17.09 -15.55
C SER A 343 20.35 -16.57 -15.41
N ILE A 344 20.58 -15.67 -14.45
CA ILE A 344 21.91 -15.11 -14.16
C ILE A 344 22.86 -16.20 -13.66
N ALA A 345 22.40 -17.07 -12.75
CA ALA A 345 23.18 -18.20 -12.25
C ALA A 345 23.58 -19.19 -13.36
N SER A 346 22.78 -19.27 -14.43
CA SER A 346 23.06 -20.07 -15.63
C SER A 346 23.88 -19.31 -16.69
N ASN A 347 24.47 -18.16 -16.33
CA ASN A 347 25.22 -17.27 -17.22
C ASN A 347 24.43 -16.82 -18.48
N LYS A 348 23.10 -16.74 -18.37
CA LYS A 348 22.23 -16.26 -19.45
C LYS A 348 21.95 -14.77 -19.29
N LYS A 349 21.92 -14.08 -20.42
CA LYS A 349 21.48 -12.69 -20.49
C LYS A 349 19.96 -12.61 -20.47
N LEU A 350 19.45 -11.60 -19.78
CA LEU A 350 18.05 -11.21 -19.80
C LEU A 350 17.82 -10.21 -20.93
N TYR A 351 16.82 -10.50 -21.77
CA TYR A 351 16.39 -9.67 -22.88
C TYR A 351 15.01 -9.09 -22.61
N VAL A 352 14.75 -7.99 -23.30
CA VAL A 352 13.43 -7.40 -23.44
C VAL A 352 13.06 -7.35 -24.91
N LEU A 353 11.80 -7.62 -25.24
CA LEU A 353 11.28 -7.37 -26.58
C LEU A 353 11.10 -5.86 -26.79
N ASP A 354 11.72 -5.30 -27.82
CA ASP A 354 11.60 -3.88 -28.19
C ASP A 354 11.06 -3.79 -29.63
N ASN A 355 9.74 -3.91 -29.75
CA ASN A 355 9.01 -3.96 -31.02
C ASN A 355 8.05 -2.76 -31.18
N TYR A 356 8.29 -1.71 -30.40
CA TYR A 356 7.50 -0.48 -30.47
C TYR A 356 7.92 0.39 -31.65
N VAL A 357 6.91 0.80 -32.42
CA VAL A 357 7.02 1.83 -33.43
C VAL A 357 5.97 2.91 -33.08
N PRO A 358 6.36 4.18 -32.89
CA PRO A 358 5.39 5.25 -32.64
C PRO A 358 4.40 5.41 -33.81
N LEU A 359 3.11 5.57 -33.50
CA LEU A 359 2.02 5.81 -34.47
C LEU A 359 1.93 4.80 -35.64
N GLY A 360 2.64 3.68 -35.54
CA GLY A 360 2.74 2.67 -36.58
C GLY A 360 3.18 1.35 -35.99
N GLY A 361 3.41 0.37 -36.85
CA GLY A 361 3.83 -0.96 -36.44
C GLY A 361 2.75 -1.72 -35.65
N GLY A 362 2.51 -2.96 -36.04
CA GLY A 362 1.59 -3.83 -35.34
C GLY A 362 0.85 -4.71 -36.32
N LYS A 363 0.77 -5.98 -35.97
CA LYS A 363 -0.03 -6.93 -36.73
C LYS A 363 -1.50 -6.69 -36.35
N SER A 364 -2.39 -6.75 -37.34
CA SER A 364 -3.83 -6.84 -37.10
C SER A 364 -4.17 -8.28 -36.71
N GLY A 365 -5.16 -8.47 -35.84
CA GLY A 365 -5.62 -9.81 -35.48
C GLY A 365 -6.38 -9.85 -34.16
N SER A 366 -6.89 -11.04 -33.86
CA SER A 366 -7.56 -11.35 -32.60
C SER A 366 -6.58 -11.40 -31.44
N HIS A 367 -7.09 -11.19 -30.22
CA HIS A 367 -6.32 -11.44 -29.02
C HIS A 367 -6.02 -12.94 -28.86
N ASP A 368 -4.94 -13.26 -28.16
CA ASP A 368 -4.63 -14.64 -27.75
C ASP A 368 -5.41 -15.06 -26.50
N LYS A 369 -5.08 -16.23 -25.93
CA LYS A 369 -5.70 -16.75 -24.71
C LYS A 369 -5.45 -15.91 -23.45
N TYR A 370 -4.45 -15.03 -23.46
CA TYR A 370 -4.13 -14.10 -22.37
C TYR A 370 -4.75 -12.70 -22.58
N GLY A 371 -5.50 -12.53 -23.68
CA GLY A 371 -6.07 -11.24 -24.06
C GLY A 371 -5.07 -10.29 -24.72
N ASN A 372 -3.84 -10.75 -25.04
CA ASN A 372 -2.84 -9.94 -25.70
C ASN A 372 -3.09 -9.87 -27.20
N ARG A 373 -2.98 -8.67 -27.78
CA ARG A 373 -3.16 -8.46 -29.21
C ARG A 373 -1.85 -8.48 -29.98
N PRO A 374 -1.87 -8.79 -31.29
CA PRO A 374 -0.69 -8.75 -32.16
C PRO A 374 -0.13 -7.33 -32.36
N ASN A 375 -0.89 -6.28 -32.04
CA ASN A 375 -0.45 -4.90 -32.14
C ASN A 375 0.75 -4.65 -31.21
N GLN A 376 1.91 -4.36 -31.80
CA GLN A 376 3.18 -4.14 -31.10
C GLN A 376 3.58 -5.33 -30.21
N SER A 377 3.36 -6.52 -30.75
CA SER A 377 3.73 -7.81 -30.17
C SER A 377 4.47 -8.64 -31.21
N GLU A 378 5.28 -9.60 -30.75
CA GLU A 378 5.84 -10.64 -31.61
C GLU A 378 5.11 -11.97 -31.39
N TYR A 379 5.05 -12.81 -32.42
CA TYR A 379 4.46 -14.14 -32.28
C TYR A 379 5.42 -15.07 -31.55
N GLY A 380 5.00 -15.51 -30.36
CA GLY A 380 5.65 -16.55 -29.59
C GLY A 380 5.02 -17.89 -29.93
N TYR A 381 5.64 -18.65 -30.82
CA TYR A 381 5.11 -19.94 -31.24
C TYR A 381 5.36 -21.01 -30.18
N THR A 382 4.43 -21.96 -30.04
CA THR A 382 4.54 -23.04 -29.03
C THR A 382 5.54 -24.12 -29.42
N ASP A 383 5.86 -24.22 -30.71
CA ASP A 383 6.77 -25.19 -31.28
C ASP A 383 7.38 -24.66 -32.59
N THR A 384 8.29 -25.43 -33.17
CA THR A 384 9.04 -25.07 -34.40
C THR A 384 8.23 -25.22 -35.69
N SER A 385 6.98 -25.72 -35.64
CA SER A 385 6.08 -25.76 -36.82
C SER A 385 5.47 -24.39 -37.14
N PHE A 386 5.54 -23.44 -36.20
CA PHE A 386 5.03 -22.09 -36.31
C PHE A 386 3.51 -22.00 -36.62
N LYS A 387 2.72 -22.96 -36.14
CA LYS A 387 1.26 -22.98 -36.33
C LYS A 387 0.53 -22.26 -35.20
N ASN A 388 0.78 -22.66 -33.96
CA ASN A 388 0.14 -22.12 -32.78
C ASN A 388 1.04 -21.09 -32.10
N HIS A 389 0.48 -19.97 -31.67
CA HIS A 389 1.24 -18.88 -31.07
C HIS A 389 0.44 -18.11 -30.02
N ILE A 390 1.18 -17.38 -29.20
CA ILE A 390 0.69 -16.27 -28.39
C ILE A 390 1.27 -14.95 -28.91
N ASN A 391 0.71 -13.83 -28.47
CA ASN A 391 1.19 -12.49 -28.76
C ASN A 391 2.06 -12.01 -27.60
N ILE A 392 3.37 -12.05 -27.76
CA ILE A 392 4.34 -11.56 -26.78
C ILE A 392 4.43 -10.04 -26.92
N PRO A 393 3.90 -9.24 -25.98
CA PRO A 393 3.89 -7.79 -26.13
C PRO A 393 5.29 -7.20 -26.00
N ASP A 394 5.47 -6.05 -26.63
CA ASP A 394 6.60 -5.17 -26.39
C ASP A 394 6.87 -5.00 -24.88
N ARG A 395 8.14 -4.91 -24.53
CA ARG A 395 8.70 -4.87 -23.17
C ARG A 395 8.66 -6.16 -22.35
N THR A 396 8.17 -7.27 -22.89
CA THR A 396 8.21 -8.57 -22.19
C THR A 396 9.65 -9.00 -21.90
N ILE A 397 9.93 -9.40 -20.66
CA ILE A 397 11.24 -9.92 -20.23
C ILE A 397 11.37 -11.41 -20.57
N MET A 398 12.53 -11.82 -21.07
CA MET A 398 12.81 -13.20 -21.48
C MET A 398 14.30 -13.55 -21.42
N THR A 399 14.62 -14.84 -21.50
CA THR A 399 15.98 -15.32 -21.84
C THR A 399 15.97 -15.99 -23.20
N VAL A 400 17.12 -15.96 -23.88
CA VAL A 400 17.36 -16.80 -25.06
C VAL A 400 17.96 -18.12 -24.58
N GLU A 401 17.29 -19.22 -24.88
CA GLU A 401 17.70 -20.58 -24.54
C GLU A 401 18.58 -21.18 -25.63
N LYS A 402 18.19 -20.96 -26.89
CA LYS A 402 18.89 -21.48 -28.06
C LYS A 402 18.63 -20.57 -29.26
N GLU A 403 19.66 -20.33 -30.06
CA GLU A 403 19.54 -19.63 -31.33
C GLU A 403 20.00 -20.55 -32.46
N THR A 404 19.24 -20.60 -33.55
CA THR A 404 19.55 -21.34 -34.77
C THR A 404 19.22 -20.49 -35.99
N ASP A 405 19.63 -20.95 -37.17
CA ASP A 405 19.21 -20.39 -38.46
C ASP A 405 17.69 -20.46 -38.69
N LYS A 406 16.98 -21.37 -38.02
CA LYS A 406 15.54 -21.62 -38.20
C LYS A 406 14.65 -20.94 -37.17
N TYR A 407 15.12 -20.80 -35.93
CA TYR A 407 14.34 -20.24 -34.81
C TYR A 407 15.21 -19.72 -33.67
N ILE A 408 14.60 -18.90 -32.83
CA ILE A 408 15.12 -18.47 -31.53
C ILE A 408 14.21 -19.04 -30.45
N GLN A 409 14.72 -19.93 -29.62
CA GLN A 409 14.00 -20.47 -28.47
C GLN A 409 14.21 -19.52 -27.29
N VAL A 410 13.11 -19.06 -26.69
CA VAL A 410 13.12 -18.13 -25.56
C VAL A 410 12.35 -18.69 -24.37
N ARG A 411 12.79 -18.38 -23.16
CA ARG A 411 12.04 -18.64 -21.93
C ARG A 411 11.38 -17.36 -21.43
N ILE A 412 10.08 -17.41 -21.18
CA ILE A 412 9.23 -16.30 -20.72
C ILE A 412 8.37 -16.79 -19.57
N GLU A 413 8.64 -16.29 -18.37
CA GLU A 413 7.98 -16.76 -17.15
C GLU A 413 6.55 -16.21 -16.99
N ALA A 414 6.16 -15.18 -17.74
CA ALA A 414 4.84 -14.57 -17.65
C ALA A 414 3.70 -15.49 -18.13
N TYR A 415 3.99 -16.60 -18.82
CA TYR A 415 2.99 -17.43 -19.50
C TYR A 415 3.18 -18.92 -19.18
N ASP A 416 2.11 -19.71 -19.30
CA ASP A 416 2.04 -21.09 -18.78
C ASP A 416 3.09 -22.03 -19.39
N ASN A 417 3.39 -21.92 -20.68
CA ASN A 417 4.30 -22.86 -21.34
C ASN A 417 5.77 -22.61 -20.97
N GLY A 418 6.10 -21.40 -20.50
CA GLY A 418 7.45 -20.99 -20.17
C GLY A 418 8.42 -20.89 -21.36
N ILE A 419 8.25 -21.68 -22.42
CA ILE A 419 9.15 -21.76 -23.59
C ILE A 419 8.37 -21.43 -24.87
N TYR A 420 8.96 -20.56 -25.69
CA TYR A 420 8.40 -20.13 -26.97
C TYR A 420 9.47 -20.07 -28.05
N TYR A 421 9.04 -20.09 -29.29
CA TYR A 421 9.90 -20.02 -30.47
C TYR A 421 9.57 -18.75 -31.25
N LEU A 422 10.58 -17.94 -31.52
CA LEU A 422 10.49 -16.77 -32.39
C LEU A 422 11.11 -17.09 -33.74
N LYS A 423 10.62 -16.44 -34.80
CA LYS A 423 11.31 -16.48 -36.10
C LYS A 423 12.66 -15.76 -35.98
N PRO A 424 13.70 -16.17 -36.74
CA PRO A 424 15.04 -15.56 -36.68
C PRO A 424 15.02 -14.03 -36.91
N SER A 425 14.09 -13.53 -37.73
CA SER A 425 13.91 -12.09 -37.98
C SER A 425 13.52 -11.28 -36.74
N ALA A 426 13.04 -11.92 -35.68
CA ALA A 426 12.71 -11.27 -34.40
C ALA A 426 13.96 -10.93 -33.57
N LYS A 427 15.14 -11.47 -33.90
CA LYS A 427 16.39 -11.22 -33.15
C LYS A 427 16.68 -9.73 -32.96
N LYS A 428 16.38 -8.92 -33.98
CA LYS A 428 16.62 -7.46 -33.96
C LYS A 428 15.85 -6.72 -32.86
N TYR A 429 14.74 -7.30 -32.39
CA TYR A 429 13.90 -6.75 -31.33
C TYR A 429 14.36 -7.17 -29.93
N LEU A 430 15.26 -8.16 -29.80
CA LEU A 430 15.75 -8.60 -28.49
C LEU A 430 16.87 -7.66 -28.01
N LYS A 431 16.59 -6.87 -26.98
CA LYS A 431 17.55 -5.94 -26.37
C LYS A 431 17.98 -6.44 -25.00
N ASN A 432 19.27 -6.34 -24.69
CA ASN A 432 19.75 -6.67 -23.35
C ASN A 432 19.14 -5.70 -22.33
N THR A 433 18.62 -6.25 -21.23
CA THR A 433 18.01 -5.47 -20.15
C THR A 433 19.03 -4.74 -19.27
N GLY A 434 20.28 -5.23 -19.23
CA GLY A 434 21.29 -4.75 -18.28
C GLY A 434 21.06 -5.21 -16.83
N ILE A 435 20.05 -6.03 -16.57
CA ILE A 435 19.78 -6.59 -15.24
C ILE A 435 20.85 -7.63 -14.92
N THR A 436 21.59 -7.42 -13.84
CA THR A 436 22.67 -8.29 -13.36
C THR A 436 22.40 -8.91 -11.98
N GLY A 437 21.26 -8.58 -11.37
CA GLY A 437 20.87 -9.06 -10.04
C GLY A 437 19.37 -9.09 -9.84
N GLU A 438 18.95 -9.28 -8.59
CA GLU A 438 17.54 -9.23 -8.21
C GLU A 438 16.90 -7.89 -8.54
N VAL A 439 15.68 -7.90 -9.09
CA VAL A 439 14.89 -6.69 -9.27
C VAL A 439 14.30 -6.30 -7.92
N THR A 440 14.49 -5.04 -7.55
CA THR A 440 14.10 -4.51 -6.22
C THR A 440 12.89 -3.58 -6.27
N ARG A 441 12.29 -3.37 -7.45
CA ARG A 441 11.14 -2.47 -7.64
C ARG A 441 10.11 -3.07 -8.57
N PHE A 442 8.87 -3.12 -8.11
CA PHE A 442 7.75 -3.66 -8.88
C PHE A 442 6.53 -2.74 -8.85
N ILE A 443 5.83 -2.70 -9.98
CA ILE A 443 4.50 -2.10 -10.13
C ILE A 443 3.56 -3.23 -10.53
N TYR A 444 2.55 -3.52 -9.70
CA TYR A 444 1.56 -4.54 -10.00
C TYR A 444 0.22 -3.88 -10.34
N VAL A 445 -0.42 -4.34 -11.42
CA VAL A 445 -1.71 -3.84 -11.89
C VAL A 445 -2.65 -5.01 -12.14
N ASP A 446 -3.82 -4.96 -11.50
CA ASP A 446 -4.91 -5.93 -11.73
C ASP A 446 -5.99 -5.27 -12.62
N ARG A 447 -6.14 -5.78 -13.84
CA ARG A 447 -7.13 -5.30 -14.80
C ARG A 447 -8.56 -5.67 -14.39
N ALA A 448 -8.78 -6.76 -13.68
CA ALA A 448 -10.11 -7.11 -13.20
C ALA A 448 -10.51 -6.21 -12.02
N SER A 449 -9.57 -5.98 -11.10
CA SER A 449 -9.82 -5.16 -9.89
C SER A 449 -9.69 -3.65 -10.14
N GLN A 450 -9.08 -3.24 -11.25
CA GLN A 450 -8.79 -1.83 -11.58
C GLN A 450 -8.00 -1.13 -10.48
N ASN A 451 -6.94 -1.76 -9.99
CA ASN A 451 -6.06 -1.22 -8.97
C ASN A 451 -4.58 -1.49 -9.25
N GLU A 452 -3.75 -0.82 -8.45
CA GLU A 452 -2.30 -0.84 -8.52
C GLU A 452 -1.71 -0.98 -7.12
N MET A 453 -0.61 -1.73 -7.04
CA MET A 453 0.25 -1.86 -5.87
C MET A 453 1.71 -1.67 -6.29
N VAL A 454 2.41 -0.71 -5.68
CA VAL A 454 3.81 -0.40 -5.97
C VAL A 454 4.66 -0.77 -4.77
N ILE A 455 5.68 -1.60 -4.98
CA ILE A 455 6.54 -2.10 -3.92
C ILE A 455 8.01 -1.90 -4.24
N GLU A 456 8.81 -1.80 -3.19
CA GLU A 456 10.26 -1.85 -3.27
C GLU A 456 10.86 -2.75 -2.19
N LYS A 457 12.05 -3.29 -2.46
CA LYS A 457 12.75 -4.16 -1.52
C LYS A 457 13.14 -3.34 -0.29
N SER A 458 12.87 -3.88 0.91
CA SER A 458 13.26 -3.27 2.19
C SER A 458 13.80 -4.35 3.13
N GLY A 459 15.12 -4.35 3.37
CA GLY A 459 15.81 -5.43 4.07
C GLY A 459 15.51 -6.80 3.43
N ASP A 460 15.15 -7.77 4.26
CA ASP A 460 14.76 -9.12 3.80
C ASP A 460 13.33 -9.19 3.25
N GLY A 461 12.50 -8.16 3.48
CA GLY A 461 11.11 -8.09 3.02
C GLY A 461 10.88 -7.10 1.88
N TRP A 462 9.64 -6.64 1.76
CA TRP A 462 9.15 -5.67 0.79
C TRP A 462 8.39 -4.57 1.50
N ASN A 463 8.47 -3.35 0.98
CA ASN A 463 7.68 -2.22 1.43
C ASN A 463 6.70 -1.78 0.34
N VAL A 464 5.43 -1.61 0.71
CA VAL A 464 4.42 -0.98 -0.14
C VAL A 464 4.66 0.52 -0.12
N VAL A 465 5.13 1.04 -1.25
CA VAL A 465 5.45 2.46 -1.42
C VAL A 465 4.16 3.26 -1.65
N THR A 466 3.26 2.73 -2.47
CA THR A 466 1.93 3.29 -2.73
C THR A 466 0.98 2.24 -3.28
N SER A 467 -0.31 2.44 -3.09
CA SER A 467 -1.37 1.70 -3.78
C SER A 467 -2.48 2.64 -4.21
N SER A 468 -3.21 2.32 -5.27
CA SER A 468 -4.29 3.18 -5.77
C SER A 468 -5.26 2.40 -6.64
N PHE A 469 -6.45 2.95 -6.84
CA PHE A 469 -7.28 2.60 -7.99
C PHE A 469 -6.68 3.16 -9.28
N VAL A 470 -6.95 2.48 -10.40
CA VAL A 470 -6.55 2.89 -11.75
C VAL A 470 -7.68 2.67 -12.75
N THR A 471 -7.50 3.11 -13.99
CA THR A 471 -8.36 2.69 -15.11
C THR A 471 -7.51 2.10 -16.23
N THR A 472 -7.69 0.81 -16.51
CA THR A 472 -6.95 0.11 -17.58
C THR A 472 -7.67 0.22 -18.93
N GLY A 473 -7.03 -0.32 -19.97
CA GLY A 473 -7.53 -0.34 -21.33
C GLY A 473 -8.68 -1.31 -21.54
N LYS A 474 -9.69 -0.88 -22.28
CA LYS A 474 -10.79 -1.76 -22.73
C LYS A 474 -10.56 -2.27 -24.14
N ASP A 475 -11.08 -3.46 -24.41
CA ASP A 475 -10.99 -4.08 -25.73
C ASP A 475 -12.24 -3.83 -26.58
N THR A 476 -12.33 -2.66 -27.20
CA THR A 476 -13.52 -2.27 -27.99
C THR A 476 -13.16 -1.34 -29.14
N GLY A 477 -13.59 -1.65 -30.36
CA GLY A 477 -13.34 -0.81 -31.55
C GLY A 477 -11.85 -0.55 -31.77
N ASN A 478 -11.46 0.73 -31.78
CA ASN A 478 -10.06 1.17 -31.91
C ASN A 478 -9.29 1.25 -30.58
N SER A 479 -9.87 0.73 -29.49
CA SER A 479 -9.24 0.64 -28.18
C SER A 479 -8.72 -0.77 -27.94
N PHE A 480 -7.56 -0.87 -27.30
CA PHE A 480 -6.95 -2.13 -26.93
C PHE A 480 -6.99 -2.33 -25.41
N ALA A 481 -7.16 -3.58 -24.98
CA ALA A 481 -6.90 -3.94 -23.60
C ALA A 481 -5.46 -3.59 -23.19
N THR A 482 -5.26 -3.21 -21.93
CA THR A 482 -3.92 -3.21 -21.33
C THR A 482 -3.35 -4.64 -21.42
N PRO A 483 -2.15 -4.84 -21.98
CA PRO A 483 -1.61 -6.19 -22.21
C PRO A 483 -1.27 -6.88 -20.89
N TYR A 484 -1.52 -8.18 -20.82
CA TYR A 484 -1.13 -9.09 -19.75
C TYR A 484 0.35 -9.48 -19.90
N GLY A 485 1.11 -9.47 -18.80
CA GLY A 485 2.49 -9.97 -18.80
C GLY A 485 3.41 -9.29 -17.79
N THR A 486 4.71 -9.55 -17.96
CA THR A 486 5.80 -9.02 -17.13
C THR A 486 6.67 -8.11 -17.98
N PHE A 487 6.61 -6.81 -17.72
CA PHE A 487 7.21 -5.77 -18.56
C PHE A 487 8.34 -5.03 -17.85
N LEU A 488 9.46 -4.80 -18.55
CA LEU A 488 10.48 -3.87 -18.06
C LEU A 488 10.09 -2.44 -18.44
N ILE A 489 9.92 -1.55 -17.46
CA ILE A 489 9.63 -0.12 -17.71
C ILE A 489 10.69 0.46 -18.65
N ALA A 490 10.26 1.12 -19.73
CA ALA A 490 11.18 1.62 -20.75
C ALA A 490 11.75 2.99 -20.36
N TYR A 491 10.87 3.96 -20.18
CA TYR A 491 11.20 5.33 -19.80
C TYR A 491 9.93 6.02 -19.29
N SER A 492 10.11 7.19 -18.70
CA SER A 492 9.04 8.14 -18.43
C SER A 492 9.28 9.47 -19.15
N LYS A 493 8.23 10.28 -19.32
CA LYS A 493 8.30 11.64 -19.88
C LYS A 493 7.28 12.57 -19.20
N PRO A 494 7.56 13.88 -19.10
CA PRO A 494 6.68 14.81 -18.39
C PRO A 494 5.26 14.90 -18.97
N VAL A 495 5.14 14.78 -20.29
CA VAL A 495 3.86 14.91 -21.01
C VAL A 495 3.79 13.88 -22.15
N MET A 496 2.66 13.19 -22.24
CA MET A 496 2.24 12.43 -23.41
C MET A 496 1.19 13.23 -24.16
N GLN A 497 1.49 13.55 -25.42
CA GLN A 497 0.58 14.24 -26.31
C GLN A 497 -0.25 13.23 -27.12
N TYR A 498 -1.49 13.59 -27.42
CA TYR A 498 -2.40 12.81 -28.26
C TYR A 498 -2.69 13.56 -29.55
N THR A 499 -2.63 12.85 -30.67
CA THR A 499 -2.99 13.40 -31.98
C THR A 499 -4.49 13.26 -32.26
N GLY A 500 -5.03 14.16 -33.08
CA GLY A 500 -6.36 14.05 -33.64
C GLY A 500 -6.47 12.91 -34.66
N SER A 501 -7.63 12.80 -35.31
CA SER A 501 -7.90 11.79 -36.35
C SER A 501 -6.97 11.88 -37.56
N ASP A 502 -6.33 13.03 -37.77
CA ASP A 502 -5.34 13.27 -38.82
C ASP A 502 -3.95 12.69 -38.50
N ASN A 503 -3.76 12.14 -37.29
CA ASN A 503 -2.48 11.65 -36.75
C ASN A 503 -1.34 12.68 -36.80
N LYS A 504 -1.66 13.97 -36.86
CA LYS A 504 -0.68 15.07 -37.00
C LYS A 504 -0.90 16.17 -35.97
N THR A 505 -2.15 16.59 -35.79
CA THR A 505 -2.46 17.71 -34.91
C THR A 505 -2.52 17.25 -33.46
N VAL A 506 -1.74 17.86 -32.58
CA VAL A 506 -1.85 17.58 -31.13
C VAL A 506 -3.12 18.21 -30.57
N VAL A 507 -4.04 17.37 -30.10
CA VAL A 507 -5.36 17.80 -29.61
C VAL A 507 -5.50 17.73 -28.10
N GLY A 508 -4.57 17.07 -27.41
CA GLY A 508 -4.64 16.89 -25.96
C GLY A 508 -3.38 16.29 -25.37
N ASP A 509 -3.42 16.11 -24.05
CA ASP A 509 -2.29 15.60 -23.30
C ASP A 509 -2.69 14.76 -22.08
N ALA A 510 -1.70 14.05 -21.53
CA ALA A 510 -1.67 13.57 -20.16
C ALA A 510 -0.28 13.76 -19.57
N ARG A 511 -0.21 14.03 -18.27
CA ARG A 511 1.03 14.30 -17.55
C ARG A 511 1.67 13.02 -17.02
N ASN A 512 2.98 13.09 -16.77
CA ASN A 512 3.80 12.10 -16.06
C ASN A 512 3.68 10.70 -16.69
N ALA A 513 3.93 10.59 -17.98
CA ALA A 513 3.69 9.35 -18.71
C ALA A 513 4.85 8.36 -18.54
N VAL A 514 4.56 7.13 -18.12
CA VAL A 514 5.53 6.03 -17.94
C VAL A 514 5.22 4.93 -18.96
N ARG A 515 6.13 4.66 -19.89
CA ARG A 515 5.93 3.64 -20.93
C ARG A 515 6.23 2.25 -20.38
N PHE A 516 5.24 1.36 -20.45
CA PHE A 516 5.38 -0.03 -20.00
C PHE A 516 5.28 -1.04 -21.14
N SER A 517 4.49 -0.82 -22.21
CA SER A 517 4.41 -1.75 -23.34
C SER A 517 3.77 -1.08 -24.57
N GLY A 518 4.49 -1.09 -25.69
CA GLY A 518 4.05 -0.47 -26.94
C GLY A 518 3.67 1.00 -26.75
N GLY A 519 2.51 1.39 -27.27
CA GLY A 519 1.84 2.67 -27.02
C GLY A 519 1.07 2.75 -25.70
N GLY A 520 1.21 1.77 -24.80
CA GLY A 520 0.63 1.75 -23.47
C GLY A 520 1.50 2.49 -22.46
N TYR A 521 0.92 3.49 -21.81
CA TYR A 521 1.55 4.28 -20.76
C TYR A 521 0.72 4.26 -19.48
N MET A 522 1.37 4.30 -18.33
CA MET A 522 0.76 4.86 -17.12
C MET A 522 0.79 6.38 -17.27
N HIS A 523 -0.30 7.09 -17.00
CA HIS A 523 -0.31 8.55 -17.08
C HIS A 523 -1.41 9.14 -16.20
N GLY A 524 -1.38 10.47 -16.03
CA GLY A 524 -2.40 11.23 -15.30
C GLY A 524 -3.73 11.29 -16.04
N ILE A 525 -4.65 12.16 -15.63
CA ILE A 525 -5.95 12.26 -16.29
C ILE A 525 -5.80 12.93 -17.66
N PRO A 526 -6.14 12.22 -18.76
CA PRO A 526 -6.01 12.78 -20.10
C PRO A 526 -7.12 13.79 -20.39
N SER A 527 -6.84 14.78 -21.25
CA SER A 527 -7.87 15.70 -21.73
C SER A 527 -7.48 16.36 -23.04
N VAL A 528 -8.44 16.53 -23.97
CA VAL A 528 -8.27 17.43 -25.12
C VAL A 528 -8.18 18.88 -24.65
N PHE A 529 -7.43 19.71 -25.37
CA PHE A 529 -7.20 21.12 -25.01
C PHE A 529 -8.46 21.95 -25.13
N GLU A 530 -9.22 21.79 -26.20
CA GLU A 530 -10.43 22.56 -26.47
C GLU A 530 -11.72 21.77 -26.21
N PRO A 531 -12.81 22.42 -25.75
CA PRO A 531 -12.84 23.80 -25.27
C PRO A 531 -12.11 23.98 -23.93
N LYS A 532 -11.24 24.99 -23.82
CA LYS A 532 -10.43 25.27 -22.62
C LYS A 532 -11.25 25.39 -21.34
N ASN A 533 -12.37 26.11 -21.39
CA ASN A 533 -13.24 26.37 -20.24
C ASN A 533 -13.87 25.09 -19.63
N THR A 534 -13.92 23.98 -20.35
CA THR A 534 -14.48 22.71 -19.86
C THR A 534 -13.42 21.68 -19.48
N ARG A 535 -12.13 21.98 -19.71
CA ARG A 535 -11.03 21.00 -19.59
C ARG A 535 -10.97 20.39 -18.19
N GLU A 536 -11.03 21.20 -17.14
CA GLU A 536 -10.98 20.72 -15.75
C GLU A 536 -12.23 19.90 -15.38
N ARG A 537 -13.42 20.31 -15.83
CA ARG A 537 -14.65 19.52 -15.64
C ARG A 537 -14.54 18.15 -16.33
N ARG A 538 -13.98 18.08 -17.53
CA ARG A 538 -13.75 16.82 -18.25
C ARG A 538 -12.72 15.94 -17.53
N LYS A 539 -11.65 16.52 -16.99
CA LYS A 539 -10.69 15.79 -16.15
C LYS A 539 -11.35 15.25 -14.89
N ALA A 540 -12.10 16.07 -14.17
CA ALA A 540 -12.83 15.63 -12.97
C ALA A 540 -13.83 14.49 -13.29
N ALA A 541 -14.54 14.57 -14.42
CA ALA A 541 -15.45 13.50 -14.85
C ALA A 541 -14.71 12.18 -15.15
N THR A 542 -13.53 12.25 -15.75
CA THR A 542 -12.67 11.07 -15.98
C THR A 542 -12.12 10.52 -14.67
N ALA A 543 -11.65 11.38 -13.76
CA ALA A 543 -11.12 10.97 -12.45
C ALA A 543 -12.16 10.23 -11.61
N LYS A 544 -13.44 10.64 -11.66
CA LYS A 544 -14.54 9.94 -10.96
C LYS A 544 -14.76 8.48 -11.40
N LYS A 545 -14.23 8.08 -12.56
CA LYS A 545 -14.33 6.71 -13.10
C LYS A 545 -13.13 5.83 -12.72
N ILE A 546 -12.12 6.36 -12.02
CA ILE A 546 -10.99 5.55 -11.57
C ILE A 546 -11.45 4.41 -10.65
N GLY A 547 -10.93 3.21 -10.89
CA GLY A 547 -11.29 1.99 -10.18
C GLY A 547 -12.67 1.42 -10.53
N THR A 548 -13.28 1.85 -11.64
CA THR A 548 -14.59 1.33 -12.10
C THR A 548 -14.43 0.30 -13.21
N TYR A 549 -14.72 0.59 -14.47
CA TYR A 549 -14.48 -0.32 -15.58
C TYR A 549 -13.23 0.10 -16.36
N PRO A 550 -12.59 -0.83 -17.09
CA PRO A 550 -11.63 -0.47 -18.11
C PRO A 550 -12.27 0.52 -19.10
N GLU A 551 -11.64 1.67 -19.30
CA GLU A 551 -12.15 2.75 -20.16
C GLU A 551 -11.03 3.45 -20.94
N SER A 552 -9.78 3.03 -20.74
CA SER A 552 -8.63 3.57 -21.44
C SER A 552 -8.44 2.89 -22.80
N HIS A 553 -7.53 3.45 -23.61
CA HIS A 553 -7.07 2.87 -24.86
C HIS A 553 -5.66 2.31 -24.65
N LYS A 554 -5.54 1.07 -24.15
CA LYS A 554 -4.30 0.37 -23.75
C LYS A 554 -3.60 0.90 -22.48
N CYS A 555 -3.67 2.20 -22.24
CA CYS A 555 -3.00 2.91 -21.14
C CYS A 555 -3.55 2.55 -19.74
N ILE A 556 -2.92 3.08 -18.70
CA ILE A 556 -3.36 2.96 -17.31
C ILE A 556 -3.48 4.38 -16.74
N ARG A 557 -4.71 4.82 -16.51
CA ARG A 557 -4.99 6.17 -16.01
C ARG A 557 -4.93 6.20 -14.49
N HIS A 558 -4.31 7.24 -13.96
CA HIS A 558 -4.14 7.49 -12.54
C HIS A 558 -4.67 8.89 -12.18
N TYR A 559 -4.87 9.12 -10.89
CA TYR A 559 -4.91 10.49 -10.39
C TYR A 559 -3.58 11.21 -10.69
N ASP A 560 -3.65 12.50 -11.00
CA ASP A 560 -2.48 13.27 -11.49
C ASP A 560 -1.31 13.29 -10.49
N ASP A 561 -1.63 13.37 -9.20
CA ASP A 561 -0.68 13.35 -8.08
C ASP A 561 -0.14 11.94 -7.78
N GLN A 562 -0.97 10.90 -7.89
CA GLN A 562 -0.53 9.49 -7.80
C GLN A 562 0.57 9.17 -8.82
N ILE A 563 0.31 9.48 -10.10
CA ILE A 563 1.32 9.19 -11.14
C ILE A 563 2.53 10.12 -11.04
N LYS A 564 2.36 11.35 -10.53
CA LYS A 564 3.49 12.25 -10.30
C LYS A 564 4.46 11.63 -9.29
N PHE A 565 3.94 11.07 -8.21
CA PHE A 565 4.73 10.34 -7.23
C PHE A 565 5.50 9.17 -7.87
N ILE A 566 4.82 8.30 -8.62
CA ILE A 566 5.46 7.14 -9.30
C ILE A 566 6.54 7.62 -10.29
N TYR A 567 6.24 8.66 -11.08
CA TYR A 567 7.17 9.27 -12.02
C TYR A 567 8.42 9.82 -11.35
N ASP A 568 8.31 10.41 -10.16
CA ASP A 568 9.46 10.88 -9.39
C ASP A 568 10.22 9.71 -8.76
N TRP A 569 9.51 8.74 -8.16
CA TRP A 569 10.07 7.55 -7.53
C TRP A 569 10.91 6.69 -8.49
N LEU A 570 10.49 6.60 -9.76
CA LEU A 570 11.27 5.93 -10.81
C LEU A 570 12.65 6.58 -11.05
N GLY A 571 12.80 7.87 -10.74
CA GLY A 571 14.04 8.62 -10.94
C GLY A 571 14.33 8.95 -12.41
N ASN A 572 15.58 9.29 -12.70
CA ASN A 572 16.07 9.60 -14.04
C ASN A 572 17.57 9.30 -14.16
N SER A 573 17.92 8.20 -14.84
CA SER A 573 19.31 7.86 -15.19
C SER A 573 19.78 8.47 -16.51
N SER A 574 18.91 9.19 -17.23
CA SER A 574 19.20 9.83 -18.52
C SER A 574 18.88 11.33 -18.52
N PRO A 575 19.48 12.14 -17.63
CA PRO A 575 19.27 13.59 -17.63
C PRO A 575 19.72 14.21 -18.96
N GLY A 576 18.93 15.15 -19.49
CA GLY A 576 19.24 15.84 -20.74
C GLY A 576 18.97 15.06 -22.02
N HIS A 577 18.29 13.91 -21.97
CA HIS A 577 17.88 13.18 -23.17
C HIS A 577 17.09 14.10 -24.12
N SER A 578 17.45 14.12 -25.41
CA SER A 578 16.89 15.05 -26.41
C SER A 578 15.37 14.97 -26.54
N GLU A 579 14.82 13.76 -26.45
CA GLU A 579 13.37 13.52 -26.49
C GLU A 579 12.65 13.71 -25.12
N GLY A 580 13.36 14.15 -24.09
CA GLY A 580 12.84 14.33 -22.74
C GLY A 580 12.53 13.01 -22.00
N PHE A 581 13.10 11.89 -22.47
CA PHE A 581 12.94 10.59 -21.84
C PHE A 581 13.79 10.47 -20.58
N ARG A 582 13.18 9.87 -19.56
CA ARG A 582 13.79 9.57 -18.27
C ARG A 582 13.78 8.07 -18.06
N VAL A 583 14.91 7.43 -18.28
CA VAL A 583 15.09 6.02 -17.96
C VAL A 583 15.06 5.86 -16.43
N PRO A 584 14.37 4.84 -15.87
CA PRO A 584 14.38 4.62 -14.43
C PRO A 584 15.81 4.54 -13.86
N SER A 585 16.03 5.13 -12.70
CA SER A 585 17.32 5.05 -11.99
C SER A 585 17.60 3.64 -11.46
N VAL A 586 16.55 2.86 -11.21
CA VAL A 586 16.60 1.45 -10.80
C VAL A 586 15.70 0.66 -11.75
N PRO A 587 16.16 -0.47 -12.34
CA PRO A 587 15.31 -1.33 -13.15
C PRO A 587 14.02 -1.67 -12.42
N THR A 588 12.88 -1.34 -13.03
CA THR A 588 11.56 -1.50 -12.44
C THR A 588 10.71 -2.37 -13.35
N VAL A 589 10.08 -3.39 -12.77
CA VAL A 589 9.27 -4.35 -13.52
C VAL A 589 7.79 -4.12 -13.23
N MET A 590 6.98 -4.04 -14.28
CA MET A 590 5.54 -4.01 -14.19
C MET A 590 4.96 -5.41 -14.40
N LEU A 591 4.06 -5.82 -13.51
CA LEU A 591 3.30 -7.06 -13.57
C LEU A 591 1.84 -6.70 -13.86
N VAL A 592 1.28 -7.20 -14.96
CA VAL A 592 -0.12 -6.96 -15.32
C VAL A 592 -0.88 -8.27 -15.39
N LYS A 593 -1.97 -8.34 -14.63
CA LYS A 593 -2.96 -9.42 -14.57
C LYS A 593 -4.24 -9.01 -15.27
#